data_AF-A0A316B7W6-F1
#
_entry.id   AF-A0A316B7W6-F1
#
_cell.length_a   1.000
_cell.length_b   1.000
_cell.length_c   1.000
_cell.angle_alpha   90.00
_cell.angle_beta   90.00
_cell.angle_gamma   90.00
#
_symmetry.space_group_name_H-M   'P 1'
#
loop_
_entity.id
_entity.type
_entity.pdbx_description
1 polymer ?
#
loop_
_entity_poly.entity_id
_entity_poly.type
_entity_poly.pdbx_seq_one_letter_code
_entity_poly.pdbx_strand_id
1 'polypeptide(L)'
;MADPDSTARRIHTGMTLYGEFGLLSNSSFSAIRDKMNQEGIKPFESLMAAIVLAKRFEGERWFVENRLILMNSTNYTKDRDDTKGYFGGIGIGVMAGPKLLNTRKWNVLLPIGYDLMLYRMMVKNNQKASLGQIAQNASSYQPAKLYSANININAGLGVDYKIYLKEGFADRMYISTKANYHLALFRKGDWRGQDVRVSDLPAFKPDQLYWQIGLTIFPRKQQRPWHFH
;
A
#
# COMPACT_ATOMS: atom_id res chain seq x y z
N MET A 1 46.84 -20.49 10.94
CA MET A 1 46.34 -19.25 10.32
C MET A 1 44.81 -19.37 10.26
N ALA A 2 44.09 -18.56 11.02
CA ALA A 2 42.64 -18.55 11.03
C ALA A 2 42.13 -17.78 9.80
N ASP A 3 41.20 -18.37 9.08
CA ASP A 3 40.61 -17.86 7.85
C ASP A 3 39.41 -16.95 8.20
N PRO A 4 39.50 -15.61 8.02
CA PRO A 4 38.39 -14.72 8.27
C PRO A 4 37.48 -14.70 7.04
N ASP A 5 36.19 -14.99 7.22
CA ASP A 5 35.05 -14.75 6.29
C ASP A 5 34.36 -15.92 5.56
N SER A 6 34.47 -17.18 6.02
CA SER A 6 33.66 -18.29 5.47
C SER A 6 32.19 -18.34 5.93
N THR A 7 31.69 -17.31 6.64
CA THR A 7 30.30 -17.23 7.14
C THR A 7 29.52 -16.02 6.60
N ALA A 8 29.85 -15.50 5.42
CA ALA A 8 29.01 -14.50 4.76
C ALA A 8 27.66 -15.13 4.40
N ARG A 9 26.64 -14.93 5.26
CA ARG A 9 25.23 -15.29 4.98
C ARG A 9 24.89 -14.77 3.57
N ARG A 10 24.60 -15.67 2.63
CA ARG A 10 24.20 -15.28 1.26
C ARG A 10 22.87 -14.53 1.34
N ILE A 11 22.94 -13.21 1.32
CA ILE A 11 21.77 -12.33 1.22
C ILE A 11 21.49 -12.07 -0.25
N HIS A 12 20.31 -12.46 -0.71
CA HIS A 12 19.80 -12.12 -2.03
C HIS A 12 19.05 -10.79 -1.97
N THR A 13 19.25 -9.95 -2.98
CA THR A 13 18.49 -8.69 -3.14
C THR A 13 17.63 -8.80 -4.38
N GLY A 14 16.36 -8.42 -4.28
CA GLY A 14 15.39 -8.44 -5.36
C GLY A 14 14.47 -7.24 -5.31
N MET A 15 13.69 -7.09 -6.37
CA MET A 15 12.63 -6.08 -6.50
C MET A 15 11.31 -6.79 -6.63
N THR A 16 10.28 -6.27 -6.00
CA THR A 16 8.95 -6.87 -5.97
C THR A 16 7.90 -5.85 -6.37
N LEU A 17 6.94 -6.28 -7.17
CA LEU A 17 5.74 -5.53 -7.47
C LEU A 17 4.53 -6.34 -6.99
N TYR A 18 3.71 -5.75 -6.12
CA TYR A 18 2.47 -6.32 -5.62
C TYR A 18 1.27 -5.50 -6.08
N GLY A 19 0.18 -6.20 -6.42
CA GLY A 19 -1.17 -5.67 -6.33
C GLY A 19 -1.76 -6.08 -4.98
N GLU A 20 -2.30 -5.11 -4.24
CA GLU A 20 -2.96 -5.35 -2.96
C GLU A 20 -4.44 -5.02 -3.04
N PHE A 21 -5.27 -5.80 -2.36
CA PHE A 21 -6.71 -5.64 -2.30
C PHE A 21 -7.16 -5.71 -0.84
N GLY A 22 -7.72 -4.62 -0.33
CA GLY A 22 -8.18 -4.48 1.05
C GLY A 22 -9.68 -4.27 1.16
N LEU A 23 -10.27 -4.80 2.24
CA LEU A 23 -11.67 -4.58 2.58
C LEU A 23 -11.80 -3.46 3.62
N LEU A 24 -12.43 -2.35 3.22
CA LEU A 24 -12.73 -1.17 4.03
C LEU A 24 -14.07 -1.31 4.77
N SER A 25 -14.29 -2.45 5.42
CA SER A 25 -15.57 -2.80 6.05
C SER A 25 -15.67 -2.47 7.54
N ASN A 26 -14.62 -1.89 8.14
CA ASN A 26 -14.64 -1.56 9.56
C ASN A 26 -15.62 -0.41 9.88
N SER A 27 -15.89 -0.21 11.17
CA SER A 27 -16.84 0.80 11.65
C SER A 27 -16.45 2.24 11.29
N SER A 28 -15.14 2.55 11.19
CA SER A 28 -14.66 3.88 10.80
C SER A 28 -15.00 4.18 9.34
N PHE A 29 -14.69 3.26 8.43
CA PHE A 29 -15.02 3.40 7.00
C PHE A 29 -16.52 3.35 6.73
N SER A 30 -17.29 2.53 7.45
CA SER A 30 -18.76 2.53 7.33
C SER A 30 -19.33 3.87 7.75
N ALA A 31 -18.95 4.37 8.94
CA ALA A 31 -19.48 5.63 9.45
C ALA A 31 -19.13 6.84 8.55
N ILE A 32 -17.94 6.86 7.96
CA ILE A 32 -17.57 7.89 6.96
C ILE A 32 -18.51 7.80 5.75
N ARG A 33 -18.73 6.60 5.20
CA ARG A 33 -19.60 6.42 4.03
C ARG A 33 -21.06 6.77 4.34
N ASP A 34 -21.54 6.43 5.53
CA ASP A 34 -22.89 6.76 5.99
C ASP A 34 -23.07 8.28 6.12
N LYS A 35 -22.06 8.99 6.65
CA LYS A 35 -22.05 10.46 6.70
C LYS A 35 -22.06 11.08 5.31
N MET A 36 -21.26 10.56 4.37
CA MET A 36 -21.28 11.04 2.98
C MET A 36 -22.66 10.86 2.35
N ASN A 37 -23.29 9.70 2.54
CA ASN A 37 -24.64 9.45 2.05
C ASN A 37 -25.69 10.42 2.65
N GLN A 38 -25.60 10.72 3.96
CA GLN A 38 -26.47 11.70 4.62
C GLN A 38 -26.38 13.10 4.00
N GLU A 39 -25.17 13.49 3.57
CA GLU A 39 -24.89 14.77 2.91
C GLU A 39 -25.14 14.74 1.38
N GLY A 40 -25.72 13.66 0.85
CA GLY A 40 -25.98 13.52 -0.59
C GLY A 40 -24.70 13.34 -1.44
N ILE A 41 -23.59 12.94 -0.82
CA ILE A 41 -22.31 12.67 -1.49
C ILE A 41 -22.20 11.16 -1.74
N LYS A 42 -21.96 10.76 -2.98
CA LYS A 42 -21.73 9.34 -3.31
C LYS A 42 -20.39 8.88 -2.72
N PRO A 43 -20.36 7.88 -1.82
CA PRO A 43 -19.13 7.48 -1.15
C PRO A 43 -18.18 6.69 -2.05
N PHE A 44 -16.93 6.59 -1.61
CA PHE A 44 -15.95 5.64 -2.15
C PHE A 44 -16.37 4.19 -1.86
N GLU A 45 -15.78 3.24 -2.59
CA GLU A 45 -16.13 1.82 -2.51
C GLU A 45 -15.64 1.15 -1.23
N SER A 46 -16.25 0.03 -0.86
CA SER A 46 -15.78 -0.81 0.26
C SER A 46 -14.50 -1.57 -0.05
N LEU A 47 -14.09 -1.62 -1.32
CA LEU A 47 -12.85 -2.25 -1.76
C LEU A 47 -11.77 -1.18 -1.98
N MET A 48 -10.56 -1.48 -1.55
CA MET A 48 -9.36 -0.71 -1.81
C MET A 48 -8.42 -1.52 -2.68
N ALA A 49 -7.83 -0.89 -3.69
CA ALA A 49 -6.71 -1.45 -4.44
C ALA A 49 -5.44 -0.64 -4.16
N ALA A 50 -4.29 -1.30 -4.13
CA ALA A 50 -3.00 -0.65 -4.05
C ALA A 50 -1.97 -1.30 -4.97
N ILE A 51 -1.02 -0.50 -5.42
CA ILE A 51 0.20 -0.98 -6.07
C ILE A 51 1.34 -0.75 -5.08
N VAL A 52 2.11 -1.79 -4.84
CA VAL A 52 3.26 -1.74 -3.93
C VAL A 52 4.53 -2.16 -4.64
N LEU A 53 5.48 -1.24 -4.68
CA LEU A 53 6.84 -1.52 -5.09
C LEU A 53 7.67 -1.80 -3.84
N ALA A 54 8.39 -2.93 -3.81
CA ALA A 54 9.23 -3.27 -2.69
C ALA A 54 10.65 -3.67 -3.11
N LYS A 55 11.64 -3.28 -2.31
CA LYS A 55 12.99 -3.84 -2.38
C LYS A 55 13.11 -4.96 -1.36
N ARG A 56 13.32 -6.19 -1.82
CA ARG A 56 13.41 -7.38 -0.99
C ARG A 56 14.86 -7.77 -0.71
N PHE A 57 15.16 -8.05 0.53
CA PHE A 57 16.37 -8.70 1.01
C PHE A 57 15.99 -10.05 1.59
N GLU A 58 16.70 -11.09 1.22
CA GLU A 58 16.33 -12.46 1.58
C GLU A 58 17.56 -13.24 2.03
N GLY A 59 17.50 -13.73 3.27
CA GLY A 59 18.40 -14.75 3.79
C GLY A 59 17.76 -16.13 3.75
N GLU A 60 18.44 -17.14 4.30
CA GLU A 60 17.90 -18.51 4.32
C GLU A 60 16.67 -18.66 5.22
N ARG A 61 16.63 -17.95 6.35
CA ARG A 61 15.57 -18.09 7.36
C ARG A 61 14.66 -16.88 7.52
N TRP A 62 14.95 -15.79 6.79
CA TRP A 62 14.26 -14.52 6.95
C TRP A 62 14.17 -13.76 5.63
N PHE A 63 13.28 -12.78 5.59
CA PHE A 63 13.21 -11.79 4.53
C PHE A 63 12.90 -10.40 5.12
N VAL A 64 13.22 -9.36 4.36
CA VAL A 64 12.88 -7.96 4.64
C VAL A 64 12.49 -7.30 3.32
N GLU A 65 11.46 -6.48 3.34
CA GLU A 65 10.94 -5.70 2.22
C GLU A 65 10.78 -4.25 2.64
N ASN A 66 11.42 -3.34 1.91
CA ASN A 66 11.17 -1.90 2.03
C ASN A 66 10.17 -1.52 0.96
N ARG A 67 9.04 -0.91 1.34
CA ARG A 67 7.84 -0.78 0.52
C ARG A 67 7.56 0.68 0.20
N LEU A 68 7.09 0.94 -1.01
CA LEU A 68 6.43 2.17 -1.45
C LEU A 68 5.02 1.79 -1.90
N ILE A 69 4.02 2.46 -1.34
CA ILE A 69 2.62 2.07 -1.43
C ILE A 69 1.82 3.21 -2.05
N LEU A 70 1.07 2.91 -3.10
CA LEU A 70 0.07 3.81 -3.66
C LEU A 70 -1.28 3.12 -3.64
N MET A 71 -2.24 3.68 -2.90
CA MET A 71 -3.58 3.10 -2.73
C MET A 71 -4.67 4.02 -3.26
N ASN A 72 -5.76 3.41 -3.73
CA ASN A 72 -6.96 4.09 -4.16
C ASN A 72 -8.20 3.21 -3.90
N SER A 73 -9.27 3.87 -3.46
CA SER A 73 -10.62 3.37 -3.46
C SER A 73 -11.50 4.47 -4.06
N THR A 74 -12.08 4.17 -5.21
CA THR A 74 -12.90 5.12 -5.96
C THR A 74 -14.13 4.44 -6.49
N ASN A 75 -15.23 5.20 -6.52
CA ASN A 75 -16.44 4.79 -7.19
C ASN A 75 -16.34 5.10 -8.69
N TYR A 76 -16.37 4.07 -9.53
CA TYR A 76 -16.29 4.18 -10.99
C TYR A 76 -17.69 4.18 -11.66
N THR A 77 -18.72 4.81 -11.08
CA THR A 77 -19.97 4.98 -11.85
C THR A 77 -19.85 6.06 -12.93
N LYS A 78 -20.58 5.86 -14.02
CA LYS A 78 -20.63 6.73 -15.20
C LYS A 78 -21.33 8.08 -14.97
N ASP A 79 -22.02 8.25 -13.84
CA ASP A 79 -22.78 9.47 -13.53
C ASP A 79 -21.82 10.64 -13.35
N ARG A 80 -21.67 11.46 -14.39
CA ARG A 80 -20.72 12.58 -14.39
C ARG A 80 -21.18 13.75 -13.54
N ASP A 81 -22.46 13.81 -13.18
CA ASP A 81 -23.09 15.00 -12.61
C ASP A 81 -23.27 14.95 -11.08
N ASP A 82 -22.88 13.85 -10.42
CA ASP A 82 -23.01 13.69 -8.95
C ASP A 82 -21.76 14.11 -8.17
N THR A 83 -21.94 14.63 -6.95
CA THR A 83 -20.85 14.84 -5.99
C THR A 83 -20.32 13.50 -5.48
N LYS A 84 -19.00 13.28 -5.60
CA LYS A 84 -18.37 11.97 -5.30
C LYS A 84 -17.21 12.06 -4.31
N GLY A 85 -17.15 11.07 -3.44
CA GLY A 85 -16.05 10.79 -2.54
C GLY A 85 -14.99 9.89 -3.16
N TYR A 86 -13.73 10.26 -2.98
CA TYR A 86 -12.55 9.46 -3.33
C TYR A 86 -11.73 9.25 -2.08
N PHE A 87 -11.25 8.04 -1.88
CA PHE A 87 -10.34 7.71 -0.80
C PHE A 87 -9.05 7.15 -1.39
N GLY A 88 -7.91 7.58 -0.89
CA GLY A 88 -6.63 7.09 -1.35
C GLY A 88 -5.53 7.43 -0.39
N GLY A 89 -4.31 7.10 -0.78
CA GLY A 89 -3.17 7.31 0.08
C GLY A 89 -1.87 6.93 -0.57
N ILE A 90 -0.81 7.43 0.02
CA ILE A 90 0.57 7.11 -0.31
C ILE A 90 1.30 6.77 0.98
N GLY A 91 2.25 5.87 0.92
CA GLY A 91 3.12 5.66 2.06
C GLY A 91 4.34 4.82 1.78
N ILE A 92 5.11 4.65 2.83
CA ILE A 92 6.33 3.86 2.85
C ILE A 92 6.28 2.92 4.04
N GLY A 93 6.92 1.77 3.93
CA GLY A 93 6.87 0.80 5.02
C GLY A 93 7.99 -0.21 4.97
N VAL A 94 8.04 -1.02 6.02
CA VAL A 94 8.97 -2.14 6.14
C VAL A 94 8.17 -3.36 6.55
N MET A 95 8.36 -4.46 5.85
CA MET A 95 7.80 -5.77 6.19
C MET A 95 8.91 -6.78 6.26
N ALA A 96 9.03 -7.50 7.36
CA ALA A 96 10.07 -8.48 7.59
C ALA A 96 9.49 -9.71 8.28
N GLY A 97 10.23 -10.82 8.30
CA GLY A 97 9.77 -11.95 9.08
C GLY A 97 10.54 -13.23 8.84
N PRO A 98 10.29 -14.25 9.67
CA PRO A 98 10.86 -15.56 9.48
C PRO A 98 10.20 -16.28 8.30
N LYS A 99 10.96 -17.20 7.71
CA LYS A 99 10.45 -18.22 6.82
C LYS A 99 10.15 -19.46 7.66
N LEU A 100 8.87 -19.81 7.76
CA LEU A 100 8.42 -21.01 8.45
C LEU A 100 8.81 -22.27 7.67
N LEU A 101 8.85 -22.15 6.34
CA LEU A 101 9.32 -23.20 5.44
C LEU A 101 10.17 -22.56 4.33
N ASN A 102 11.30 -23.17 4.00
CA ASN A 102 12.14 -22.77 2.88
C ASN A 102 12.61 -24.03 2.13
N THR A 103 11.91 -24.39 1.06
CA THR A 103 12.27 -25.50 0.18
C THR A 103 12.79 -24.98 -1.16
N ARG A 104 13.18 -25.90 -2.05
CA ARG A 104 13.56 -25.55 -3.42
C ARG A 104 12.45 -24.78 -4.14
N LYS A 105 11.17 -25.18 -3.98
CA LYS A 105 10.04 -24.58 -4.72
C LYS A 105 9.22 -23.58 -3.91
N TRP A 106 9.21 -23.65 -2.59
CA TRP A 106 8.28 -22.91 -1.76
C TRP A 106 8.98 -22.17 -0.62
N ASN A 107 8.56 -20.93 -0.36
CA ASN A 107 8.69 -20.31 0.95
C ASN A 107 7.31 -20.23 1.61
N VAL A 108 7.23 -20.47 2.92
CA VAL A 108 6.11 -20.03 3.76
C VAL A 108 6.65 -18.98 4.72
N LEU A 109 5.97 -17.84 4.82
CA LEU A 109 6.43 -16.63 5.46
C LEU A 109 5.46 -16.21 6.57
N LEU A 110 6.02 -15.65 7.63
CA LEU A 110 5.25 -14.90 8.63
C LEU A 110 5.63 -13.40 8.53
N PRO A 111 5.06 -12.65 7.56
CA PRO A 111 5.28 -11.22 7.44
C PRO A 111 4.80 -10.45 8.67
N ILE A 112 5.63 -9.55 9.18
CA ILE A 112 5.32 -8.59 10.22
C ILE A 112 6.00 -7.27 9.85
N GLY A 113 5.30 -6.15 9.96
CA GLY A 113 5.81 -4.89 9.48
C GLY A 113 5.02 -3.69 9.96
N TYR A 114 5.40 -2.53 9.44
CA TYR A 114 4.67 -1.29 9.62
C TYR A 114 4.69 -0.46 8.35
N ASP A 115 3.63 0.32 8.15
CA ASP A 115 3.48 1.27 7.05
C ASP A 115 3.18 2.66 7.62
N LEU A 116 3.96 3.65 7.20
CA LEU A 116 3.72 5.07 7.41
C LEU A 116 2.88 5.58 6.24
N MET A 117 1.61 5.88 6.49
CA MET A 117 0.63 6.18 5.46
C MET A 117 0.09 7.60 5.61
N LEU A 118 0.07 8.34 4.51
CA LEU A 118 -0.71 9.56 4.36
C LEU A 118 -1.98 9.24 3.57
N TYR A 119 -3.10 9.24 4.27
CA TYR A 119 -4.43 9.06 3.70
C TYR A 119 -5.01 10.40 3.26
N ARG A 120 -5.81 10.33 2.21
CA ARG A 120 -6.51 11.45 1.61
C ARG A 120 -7.93 11.05 1.28
N MET A 121 -8.88 11.83 1.77
CA MET A 121 -10.25 11.82 1.29
C MET A 121 -10.48 13.08 0.46
N MET A 122 -11.07 12.94 -0.72
CA MET A 122 -11.46 14.05 -1.57
C MET A 122 -12.96 13.97 -1.84
N VAL A 123 -13.66 15.08 -1.66
CA VAL A 123 -15.02 15.27 -2.16
C VAL A 123 -14.93 16.14 -3.40
N LYS A 124 -15.29 15.60 -4.55
CA LYS A 124 -15.31 16.33 -5.81
C LYS A 124 -16.74 16.81 -6.10
N ASN A 125 -16.91 18.13 -6.23
CA ASN A 125 -18.13 18.71 -6.77
C ASN A 125 -18.10 18.60 -8.31
N ASN A 126 -19.12 17.98 -8.90
CA ASN A 126 -19.25 17.84 -10.36
C ASN A 126 -20.44 18.65 -10.94
N GLN A 127 -20.92 19.67 -10.22
CA GLN A 127 -21.94 20.58 -10.74
C GLN A 127 -21.47 21.29 -12.03
N LYS A 128 -22.36 21.39 -13.02
CA LYS A 128 -22.14 22.20 -14.24
C LYS A 128 -22.39 23.67 -13.92
N ALA A 129 -21.40 24.52 -14.14
CA ALA A 129 -21.52 25.96 -13.97
C ALA A 129 -20.85 26.69 -15.14
N SER A 130 -21.44 27.81 -15.54
CA SER A 130 -20.80 28.73 -16.46
C SER A 130 -19.56 29.36 -15.82
N LEU A 131 -18.62 29.84 -16.65
CA LEU A 131 -17.39 30.50 -16.17
C LEU A 131 -17.69 31.69 -15.23
N GLY A 132 -18.79 32.42 -15.50
CA GLY A 132 -19.25 33.55 -14.67
C GLY A 132 -19.72 33.13 -13.28
N GLN A 133 -20.43 32.00 -13.16
CA GLN A 133 -20.86 31.45 -11.86
C GLN A 133 -19.67 30.97 -11.03
N ILE A 134 -18.65 30.38 -11.67
CA ILE A 134 -17.42 29.95 -10.99
C ILE A 134 -16.61 31.16 -10.52
N ALA A 135 -16.47 32.19 -11.35
CA ALA A 135 -15.72 33.40 -11.00
C ALA A 135 -16.34 34.16 -9.82
N GLN A 136 -17.68 34.15 -9.72
CA GLN A 136 -18.41 34.81 -8.64
C GLN A 136 -18.46 34.01 -7.33
N ASN A 137 -18.29 32.68 -7.39
CA ASN A 137 -18.44 31.81 -6.22
C ASN A 137 -17.51 30.58 -6.27
N ALA A 138 -16.21 30.83 -6.44
CA ALA A 138 -15.21 29.79 -6.68
C ALA A 138 -15.17 28.72 -5.57
N SER A 139 -15.36 29.10 -4.31
CA SER A 139 -15.33 28.20 -3.14
C SER A 139 -16.35 27.05 -3.22
N SER A 140 -17.52 27.30 -3.83
CA SER A 140 -18.59 26.32 -3.96
C SER A 140 -18.27 25.20 -4.96
N TYR A 141 -17.30 25.42 -5.86
CA TYR A 141 -16.92 24.48 -6.92
C TYR A 141 -15.54 23.83 -6.69
N GLN A 142 -14.83 24.17 -5.61
CA GLN A 142 -13.54 23.54 -5.29
C GLN A 142 -13.74 22.16 -4.65
N PRO A 143 -12.90 21.17 -4.98
CA PRO A 143 -12.91 19.89 -4.30
C PRO A 143 -12.38 20.04 -2.87
N ALA A 144 -13.17 19.59 -1.89
CA ALA A 144 -12.70 19.51 -0.51
C ALA A 144 -11.70 18.35 -0.37
N LYS A 145 -10.55 18.60 0.26
CA LYS A 145 -9.50 17.60 0.49
C LYS A 145 -9.20 17.51 1.97
N LEU A 146 -9.28 16.30 2.50
CA LEU A 146 -9.00 15.97 3.89
C LEU A 146 -7.83 14.99 3.95
N TYR A 147 -6.94 15.19 4.91
CA TYR A 147 -5.74 14.39 5.09
C TYR A 147 -5.66 13.82 6.49
N SER A 148 -5.12 12.59 6.59
CA SER A 148 -4.84 11.93 7.86
C SER A 148 -3.57 11.09 7.72
N ALA A 149 -2.61 11.27 8.63
CA ALA A 149 -1.41 10.45 8.69
C ALA A 149 -1.56 9.35 9.75
N ASN A 150 -1.14 8.14 9.44
CA ASN A 150 -1.23 6.99 10.35
C ASN A 150 0.01 6.10 10.27
N ILE A 151 0.26 5.38 11.36
CA ILE A 151 1.22 4.28 11.41
C ILE A 151 0.41 3.00 11.58
N ASN A 152 0.45 2.15 10.57
CA ASN A 152 -0.23 0.87 10.57
C ASN A 152 0.79 -0.22 10.84
N ILE A 153 0.58 -1.05 11.86
CA ILE A 153 1.24 -2.36 11.92
C ILE A 153 0.54 -3.27 10.93
N ASN A 154 1.31 -4.13 10.27
CA ASN A 154 0.77 -5.22 9.51
C ASN A 154 1.41 -6.55 9.94
N ALA A 155 0.60 -7.61 9.95
CA ALA A 155 1.07 -8.97 10.18
C ALA A 155 0.20 -9.97 9.42
N GLY A 156 0.75 -11.12 9.07
CA GLY A 156 0.00 -12.08 8.26
C GLY A 156 0.75 -13.35 7.94
N LEU A 157 0.30 -14.03 6.88
CA LEU A 157 0.91 -15.24 6.33
C LEU A 157 1.16 -15.04 4.83
N GLY A 158 2.30 -15.54 4.37
CA GLY A 158 2.70 -15.44 2.97
C GLY A 158 3.23 -16.73 2.41
N VAL A 159 3.12 -16.89 1.10
CA VAL A 159 3.70 -18.01 0.35
C VAL A 159 4.39 -17.46 -0.89
N ASP A 160 5.61 -17.92 -1.14
CA ASP A 160 6.31 -17.69 -2.40
C ASP A 160 6.47 -19.00 -3.15
N TYR A 161 6.11 -19.01 -4.44
CA TYR A 161 6.50 -20.05 -5.38
C TYR A 161 7.75 -19.63 -6.16
N LYS A 162 8.80 -20.44 -6.10
CA LYS A 162 10.12 -20.14 -6.64
C LYS A 162 10.31 -20.69 -8.03
N ILE A 163 10.70 -19.80 -8.93
CA ILE A 163 11.06 -20.11 -10.32
C ILE A 163 12.54 -19.77 -10.48
N TYR A 164 13.36 -20.76 -10.84
CA TYR A 164 14.78 -20.53 -11.16
C TYR A 164 14.92 -20.42 -12.67
N LEU A 165 15.57 -19.37 -13.12
CA LEU A 165 15.78 -19.13 -14.54
C LEU A 165 17.20 -19.54 -14.91
N LYS A 166 17.34 -20.33 -15.98
CA LYS A 166 18.65 -20.75 -16.48
C LYS A 166 19.36 -19.64 -17.25
N GLU A 167 18.61 -18.85 -18.01
CA GLU A 167 19.11 -17.76 -18.86
C GLU A 167 18.29 -16.47 -18.64
N GLY A 168 18.86 -15.32 -18.98
CA GLY A 168 18.21 -14.01 -18.89
C GLY A 168 18.72 -13.10 -17.77
N PHE A 169 17.98 -12.02 -17.50
CA PHE A 169 18.38 -10.91 -16.62
C PHE A 169 18.24 -11.20 -15.11
N ALA A 170 17.61 -12.32 -14.74
CA ALA A 170 17.37 -12.70 -13.35
C ALA A 170 17.84 -14.13 -13.05
N ASP A 171 18.27 -14.37 -11.80
CA ASP A 171 18.66 -15.70 -11.32
C ASP A 171 17.42 -16.50 -10.89
N ARG A 172 16.44 -15.79 -10.34
CA ARG A 172 15.19 -16.38 -9.84
C ARG A 172 14.08 -15.35 -9.79
N MET A 173 12.85 -15.85 -9.87
CA MET A 173 11.62 -15.07 -9.77
C MET A 173 10.65 -15.78 -8.85
N TYR A 174 9.96 -15.04 -7.99
CA TYR A 174 8.95 -15.59 -7.10
C TYR A 174 7.57 -15.05 -7.46
N ILE A 175 6.59 -15.93 -7.54
CA ILE A 175 5.18 -15.56 -7.45
C ILE A 175 4.84 -15.57 -5.97
N SER A 176 4.50 -14.41 -5.41
CA SER A 176 4.31 -14.19 -3.99
C SER A 176 2.86 -13.83 -3.71
N THR A 177 2.23 -14.52 -2.77
CA THR A 177 0.88 -14.21 -2.28
C THR A 177 0.91 -14.07 -0.76
N LYS A 178 0.20 -13.09 -0.22
CA LYS A 178 0.13 -12.85 1.24
C LYS A 178 -1.27 -12.44 1.67
N ALA A 179 -1.70 -12.92 2.82
CA ALA A 179 -2.87 -12.44 3.54
C ALA A 179 -2.38 -11.74 4.80
N ASN A 180 -2.74 -10.47 4.98
CA ASN A 180 -2.25 -9.66 6.08
C ASN A 180 -3.40 -8.86 6.70
N TYR A 181 -3.21 -8.45 7.94
CA TYR A 181 -4.13 -7.60 8.67
C TYR A 181 -3.41 -6.32 9.09
N HIS A 182 -4.03 -5.17 8.82
CA HIS A 182 -3.58 -3.84 9.25
C HIS A 182 -4.22 -3.48 10.59
N LEU A 183 -3.39 -2.98 11.51
CA LEU A 183 -3.76 -2.44 12.81
C LEU A 183 -3.19 -1.03 12.95
N ALA A 184 -4.04 -0.03 13.14
CA ALA A 184 -3.61 1.34 13.35
C ALA A 184 -3.09 1.55 14.79
N LEU A 185 -1.79 1.86 14.94
CA LEU A 185 -1.17 2.11 16.25
C LEU A 185 -1.28 3.58 16.68
N PHE A 186 -0.83 4.50 15.83
CA PHE A 186 -0.66 5.90 16.21
C PHE A 186 -1.81 6.76 15.69
N ARG A 187 -2.59 7.30 16.64
CA ARG A 187 -3.82 8.05 16.39
C ARG A 187 -3.53 9.55 16.44
N LYS A 188 -3.24 10.17 15.30
CA LYS A 188 -3.51 11.60 15.08
C LYS A 188 -4.81 11.79 14.29
N GLY A 189 -5.80 10.95 14.61
CA GLY A 189 -6.94 10.54 13.77
C GLY A 189 -7.99 11.58 13.43
N ASP A 190 -7.65 12.87 13.47
CA ASP A 190 -8.53 13.92 12.98
C ASP A 190 -8.19 14.22 11.53
N TRP A 191 -9.24 14.27 10.72
CA TRP A 191 -9.13 14.75 9.35
C TRP A 191 -8.80 16.24 9.36
N ARG A 192 -7.75 16.60 8.61
CA ARG A 192 -7.36 18.00 8.42
C ARG A 192 -7.68 18.43 7.00
N GLY A 193 -8.52 19.47 6.87
CA GLY A 193 -8.69 20.22 5.64
C GLY A 193 -7.56 21.24 5.45
N GLN A 194 -7.63 22.01 4.36
CA GLN A 194 -6.63 23.05 4.07
C GLN A 194 -6.60 24.13 5.17
N ASP A 195 -7.76 24.53 5.70
CA ASP A 195 -7.88 25.62 6.66
C ASP A 195 -8.70 25.28 7.92
N VAL A 196 -9.13 24.02 8.07
CA VAL A 196 -10.03 23.58 9.16
C VAL A 196 -9.70 22.18 9.64
N ARG A 197 -9.78 21.95 10.95
CA ARG A 197 -9.82 20.61 11.55
C ARG A 197 -11.26 20.12 11.52
N VAL A 198 -11.50 18.98 10.89
CA VAL A 198 -12.84 18.39 10.79
C VAL A 198 -13.02 17.45 11.99
N SER A 199 -13.71 17.95 13.02
CA SER A 199 -13.90 17.25 14.30
C SER A 199 -15.17 16.40 14.36
N ASP A 200 -16.07 16.57 13.39
CA ASP A 200 -17.35 15.88 13.23
C ASP A 200 -17.22 14.56 12.44
N LEU A 201 -16.08 14.32 11.78
CA LEU A 201 -15.77 13.02 11.21
C LEU A 201 -15.28 12.05 12.31
N PRO A 202 -15.74 10.80 12.31
CA PRO A 202 -15.28 9.81 13.27
C PRO A 202 -13.77 9.60 13.13
N ALA A 203 -13.11 9.36 14.27
CA ALA A 203 -11.68 9.11 14.31
C ALA A 203 -11.28 8.02 13.31
N PHE A 204 -10.36 8.35 12.40
CA PHE A 204 -10.01 7.49 11.28
C PHE A 204 -9.20 6.26 11.76
N LYS A 205 -9.71 5.05 11.45
CA LYS A 205 -9.03 3.78 11.73
C LYS A 205 -8.92 2.96 10.45
N PRO A 206 -7.72 2.82 9.86
CA PRO A 206 -7.50 2.01 8.66
C PRO A 206 -7.37 0.50 8.94
N ASP A 207 -8.01 -0.04 9.97
CA ASP A 207 -7.92 -1.46 10.32
C ASP A 207 -8.58 -2.30 9.21
N GLN A 208 -7.81 -3.13 8.51
CA GLN A 208 -8.33 -3.87 7.36
C GLN A 208 -7.61 -5.21 7.15
N LEU A 209 -8.39 -6.21 6.74
CA LEU A 209 -7.83 -7.40 6.10
C LEU A 209 -7.53 -7.08 4.64
N TYR A 210 -6.36 -7.49 4.17
CA TYR A 210 -5.96 -7.28 2.79
C TYR A 210 -5.11 -8.44 2.27
N TRP A 211 -5.21 -8.64 0.97
CA TRP A 211 -4.49 -9.65 0.23
C TRP A 211 -3.51 -9.01 -0.72
N GLN A 212 -2.34 -9.62 -0.89
CA GLN A 212 -1.31 -9.19 -1.82
C GLN A 212 -1.01 -10.33 -2.79
N ILE A 213 -0.85 -10.01 -4.07
CA ILE A 213 -0.30 -10.92 -5.07
C ILE A 213 0.73 -10.16 -5.88
N GLY A 214 1.88 -10.77 -6.13
CA GLY A 214 2.97 -10.06 -6.78
C GLY A 214 4.09 -10.94 -7.29
N LEU A 215 5.02 -10.28 -7.94
CA LEU A 215 6.19 -10.89 -8.56
C LEU A 215 7.45 -10.29 -7.96
N THR A 216 8.30 -11.14 -7.38
CA THR A 216 9.65 -10.74 -6.97
C THR A 216 10.66 -11.21 -8.00
N ILE A 217 11.55 -10.32 -8.43
CA ILE A 217 12.64 -10.62 -9.34
C ILE A 217 13.96 -10.40 -8.62
N PHE A 218 14.85 -11.39 -8.69
CA PHE A 218 16.21 -11.29 -8.18
C PHE A 218 17.15 -11.18 -9.38
N PRO A 219 17.60 -9.96 -9.72
CA PRO A 219 18.46 -9.74 -10.86
C PRO A 219 19.79 -10.47 -10.68
N ARG A 220 20.37 -10.93 -11.80
CA ARG A 220 21.71 -11.51 -11.77
C ARG A 220 22.70 -10.43 -11.35
N LYS A 221 23.65 -10.76 -10.48
CA LYS A 221 24.81 -9.88 -10.27
C LYS A 221 25.56 -9.80 -11.59
N GLN A 222 25.55 -8.65 -12.26
CA GLN A 222 26.48 -8.39 -13.36
C GLN A 222 27.89 -8.59 -12.80
N GLN A 223 28.62 -9.56 -13.35
CA GLN A 223 30.06 -9.63 -13.11
C GLN A 223 30.61 -8.29 -13.59
N ARG A 224 31.25 -7.52 -12.69
CA ARG A 224 31.96 -6.31 -13.10
C ARG A 224 32.90 -6.71 -14.24
N PRO A 225 32.91 -6.01 -15.38
CA PRO A 225 33.99 -6.20 -16.33
C PRO A 225 35.29 -5.89 -15.57
N TRP A 226 36.21 -6.83 -15.61
CA TRP A 226 37.50 -6.73 -14.98
C TRP A 226 38.16 -5.41 -15.40
N HIS A 227 38.65 -4.64 -14.43
CA HIS A 227 39.48 -3.47 -14.71
C HIS A 227 40.74 -3.95 -15.43
N PHE A 228 40.98 -3.44 -16.64
CA PHE A 228 42.29 -3.55 -17.29
C PHE A 228 43.29 -2.72 -16.48
N HIS A 229 44.36 -3.38 -16.02
CA HIS A 229 45.64 -2.74 -15.70
C HIS A 229 46.51 -2.77 -16.95
#